data_AF-A0A7Z7I1K2-F1
#
_entry.id   AF-A0A7Z7I1K2-F1
#
_cell.length_a   1.000
_cell.length_b   1.000
_cell.length_c   1.000
_cell.angle_alpha   90.00
_cell.angle_beta   90.00
_cell.angle_gamma   90.00
#
_symmetry.space_group_name_H-M   'P 1'
#
loop_
_entity.id
_entity.type
_entity.pdbx_description
1 polymer ?
#
loop_
_entity_poly.entity_id
_entity_poly.type
_entity_poly.pdbx_seq_one_letter_code
_entity_poly.pdbx_strand_id
1 'polypeptide(L)'
;MKLLITFVLSVLLNMGVQAMAQETEYQFGVRWSVNGLASSIDVQDIMLDFSGTSSNRDTLLPISQYIKNGKNTVKLYTWPLEYESDHELRVSLLYWEPGDNPNTDAKTAFEVVMMPGQDNAEPEVISIEPEAPLQPRQNGIRFNRNEDNDTLEVAFNNRQQMPTWCWEEGDVLKDNDATRDSLTREYRRLHALFAAGDNDALLAAASTRTKELALASGTPEDYVRHRFSYTMYFDNPDIYQLNDFPEEPMTLNLGADNRVAWLTTEGVQVPIRFNHIQENDVSSRVRPYFIRRDGQWEICR
;
A
#
# COMPACT_ATOMS: atom_id res chain seq x y z
N MET A 1 45.79 -25.29 40.57
CA MET A 1 45.88 -24.10 39.68
C MET A 1 45.71 -24.41 38.19
N LYS A 2 46.21 -25.53 37.64
CA LYS A 2 46.04 -25.86 36.20
C LYS A 2 44.64 -26.31 35.77
N LEU A 3 43.78 -26.79 36.69
CA LEU A 3 42.42 -27.22 36.36
C LEU A 3 41.37 -26.10 36.38
N LEU A 4 41.64 -24.95 37.03
CA LEU A 4 40.67 -23.85 37.10
C LEU A 4 40.71 -22.95 35.84
N ILE A 5 41.84 -22.92 35.13
CA ILE A 5 42.03 -22.07 33.94
C ILE A 5 41.32 -22.66 32.72
N THR A 6 41.23 -23.99 32.62
CA THR A 6 40.58 -24.66 31.49
C THR A 6 39.04 -24.54 31.53
N PHE A 7 38.45 -24.42 32.72
CA PHE A 7 37.00 -24.29 32.88
C PHE A 7 36.49 -22.86 32.59
N VAL A 8 37.31 -21.84 32.86
CA VAL A 8 36.97 -20.44 32.56
C VAL A 8 37.10 -20.15 31.05
N LEU A 9 38.05 -20.78 30.35
CA LEU A 9 38.16 -20.62 28.89
C LEU A 9 37.02 -21.28 28.11
N SER A 10 36.46 -22.39 28.60
CA SER A 10 35.35 -23.08 27.91
C SER A 10 33.99 -22.41 28.10
N VAL A 11 33.81 -21.65 29.20
CA VAL A 11 32.61 -20.80 29.38
C VAL A 11 32.71 -19.52 28.55
N LEU A 12 33.90 -18.93 28.39
CA LEU A 12 34.11 -17.74 27.57
C LEU A 12 34.04 -18.01 26.06
N LEU A 13 34.36 -19.22 25.60
CA LEU A 13 34.23 -19.61 24.19
C LEU A 13 32.79 -19.94 23.76
N ASN A 14 31.89 -20.29 24.70
CA ASN A 14 30.47 -20.49 24.40
C ASN A 14 29.62 -19.21 24.53
N MET A 15 30.16 -18.12 25.11
CA MET A 15 29.50 -16.81 25.14
C MET A 15 29.83 -15.94 23.91
N GLY A 16 30.74 -16.38 23.04
CA GLY A 16 31.16 -15.64 21.84
C GLY A 16 30.51 -16.11 20.53
N VAL A 17 29.61 -17.10 20.58
CA VAL A 17 28.91 -17.64 19.39
C VAL A 17 27.39 -17.61 19.61
N GLN A 18 26.88 -16.56 20.24
CA GLN A 18 25.72 -15.90 19.66
C GLN A 18 26.28 -14.92 18.65
N ALA A 19 26.64 -15.42 17.47
CA ALA A 19 26.50 -14.59 16.29
C ALA A 19 25.09 -14.03 16.41
N MET A 20 24.97 -12.72 16.57
CA MET A 20 23.70 -12.05 16.31
C MET A 20 23.44 -12.39 14.85
N ALA A 21 22.68 -13.48 14.62
CA ALA A 21 22.06 -13.71 13.34
C ALA A 21 21.33 -12.41 13.09
N GLN A 22 21.85 -11.63 12.15
CA GLN A 22 21.19 -10.42 11.71
C GLN A 22 19.77 -10.88 11.37
N GLU A 23 18.78 -10.42 12.13
CA GLU A 23 17.39 -10.79 11.85
C GLU A 23 17.15 -10.47 10.39
N THR A 24 16.76 -11.48 9.60
CA THR A 24 16.50 -11.28 8.19
C THR A 24 15.38 -10.25 8.06
N GLU A 25 15.69 -9.10 7.45
CA GLU A 25 14.70 -8.06 7.19
C GLU A 25 13.91 -8.45 5.93
N TYR A 26 12.74 -9.05 6.14
CA TYR A 26 11.84 -9.43 5.07
C TYR A 26 11.13 -8.23 4.45
N GLN A 27 10.77 -8.38 3.18
CA GLN A 27 9.80 -7.55 2.49
C GLN A 27 8.41 -8.21 2.56
N PHE A 28 7.36 -7.40 2.40
CA PHE A 28 5.98 -7.83 2.59
C PHE A 28 5.11 -7.56 1.38
N GLY A 29 4.12 -8.43 1.18
CA GLY A 29 3.11 -8.29 0.13
C GLY A 29 1.73 -8.65 0.64
N VAL A 30 0.71 -8.16 -0.06
CA VAL A 30 -0.65 -8.66 0.04
C VAL A 30 -1.02 -9.28 -1.29
N ARG A 31 -1.55 -10.49 -1.24
CA ARG A 31 -2.24 -11.11 -2.37
C ARG A 31 -3.72 -11.17 -2.03
N TRP A 32 -4.57 -10.83 -2.99
CA TRP A 32 -6.00 -11.01 -2.84
C TRP A 32 -6.58 -11.67 -4.07
N SER A 33 -7.61 -12.48 -3.84
CA SER A 33 -8.37 -13.10 -4.90
C SER A 33 -9.87 -12.90 -4.67
N VAL A 34 -10.58 -12.60 -5.76
CA VAL A 34 -12.04 -12.54 -5.81
C VAL A 34 -12.50 -13.17 -7.12
N ASN A 35 -13.67 -13.81 -7.12
CA ASN A 35 -14.31 -14.35 -8.32
C ASN A 35 -15.61 -13.58 -8.61
N GLY A 36 -15.67 -12.93 -9.77
CA GLY A 36 -16.90 -12.27 -10.24
C GLY A 36 -17.27 -10.96 -9.53
N LEU A 37 -16.34 -10.32 -8.80
CA LEU A 37 -16.66 -9.17 -7.94
C LEU A 37 -15.84 -7.92 -8.27
N ALA A 38 -16.50 -6.77 -8.31
CA ALA A 38 -15.82 -5.48 -8.20
C ALA A 38 -15.19 -5.39 -6.80
N SER A 39 -13.94 -4.95 -6.73
CA SER A 39 -13.16 -5.01 -5.49
C SER A 39 -12.15 -3.89 -5.35
N SER A 40 -11.78 -3.61 -4.10
CA SER A 40 -10.71 -2.68 -3.73
C SER A 40 -9.93 -3.24 -2.55
N ILE A 41 -8.62 -3.01 -2.51
CA ILE A 41 -7.77 -3.43 -1.40
C ILE A 41 -7.07 -2.21 -0.81
N ASP A 42 -7.21 -2.07 0.50
CA ASP A 42 -6.61 -0.98 1.27
C ASP A 42 -5.67 -1.54 2.33
N VAL A 43 -4.61 -0.79 2.62
CA VAL A 43 -3.72 -1.05 3.75
C VAL A 43 -3.62 0.23 4.57
N GLN A 44 -3.93 0.15 5.87
CA GLN A 44 -4.05 1.32 6.76
C GLN A 44 -5.03 2.37 6.21
N ASP A 45 -6.13 1.95 5.60
CA ASP A 45 -7.13 2.83 4.95
C ASP A 45 -6.55 3.69 3.82
N ILE A 46 -5.44 3.26 3.22
CA ILE A 46 -4.88 3.82 1.99
C ILE A 46 -5.18 2.83 0.86
N MET A 47 -5.93 3.28 -0.14
CA MET A 47 -6.31 2.45 -1.29
C MET A 47 -5.08 2.08 -2.14
N LEU A 48 -4.81 0.78 -2.27
CA LEU A 48 -3.72 0.31 -3.12
C LEU A 48 -4.19 0.06 -4.54
N ASP A 49 -5.39 -0.53 -4.66
CA ASP A 49 -5.96 -0.91 -5.94
C ASP A 49 -7.49 -0.91 -5.89
N PHE A 50 -8.11 -0.64 -7.04
CA PHE A 50 -9.54 -0.67 -7.26
C PHE A 50 -9.87 -1.21 -8.66
N SER A 51 -10.80 -2.17 -8.71
CA SER A 51 -11.48 -2.62 -9.92
C SER A 51 -12.98 -2.43 -9.77
N GLY A 52 -13.53 -1.42 -10.45
CA GLY A 52 -14.96 -1.11 -10.43
C GLY A 52 -15.81 -2.04 -11.32
N THR A 53 -15.15 -2.93 -12.07
CA THR A 53 -15.82 -3.94 -12.88
C THR A 53 -15.66 -5.32 -12.26
N SER A 54 -16.74 -6.07 -12.18
CA SER A 54 -16.72 -7.46 -11.77
C SER A 54 -15.84 -8.31 -12.66
N SER A 55 -14.86 -8.98 -12.06
CA SER A 55 -13.96 -9.89 -12.76
C SER A 55 -13.39 -10.92 -11.78
N ASN A 56 -12.87 -12.01 -12.33
CA ASN A 56 -11.99 -12.88 -11.57
C ASN A 56 -10.64 -12.21 -11.46
N ARG A 57 -10.15 -12.05 -10.24
CA ARG A 57 -8.90 -11.39 -9.98
C ARG A 57 -8.11 -12.19 -8.97
N ASP A 58 -6.82 -12.30 -9.25
CA ASP A 58 -5.81 -12.81 -8.33
C ASP A 58 -4.56 -11.95 -8.54
N THR A 59 -4.19 -11.15 -7.55
CA THR A 59 -3.15 -10.12 -7.70
C THR A 59 -2.35 -10.00 -6.43
N LEU A 60 -1.03 -9.77 -6.59
CA LEU A 60 -0.09 -9.51 -5.53
C LEU A 60 0.46 -8.08 -5.66
N LEU A 61 0.51 -7.34 -4.56
CA LEU A 61 1.20 -6.05 -4.47
C LEU A 61 2.19 -6.04 -3.29
N PRO A 62 3.39 -5.47 -3.48
CA PRO A 62 4.31 -5.21 -2.37
C PRO A 62 3.78 -4.10 -1.48
N ILE A 63 3.85 -4.31 -0.16
CA ILE A 63 3.28 -3.42 0.85
C ILE A 63 4.23 -3.08 2.00
N SER A 64 5.53 -3.43 1.94
CA SER A 64 6.51 -3.12 2.99
C SER A 64 6.42 -1.67 3.50
N GLN A 65 6.24 -0.71 2.58
CA GLN A 65 6.09 0.72 2.82
C GLN A 65 4.77 1.12 3.52
N TYR A 66 3.85 0.18 3.74
CA TYR A 66 2.58 0.37 4.44
C TYR A 66 2.51 -0.44 5.75
N ILE A 67 3.54 -1.25 6.04
CA ILE A 67 3.62 -2.02 7.28
C ILE A 67 4.38 -1.23 8.34
N LYS A 68 3.74 -1.02 9.49
CA LYS A 68 4.34 -0.42 10.68
C LYS A 68 4.64 -1.45 11.75
N ASN A 69 5.35 -1.02 12.78
CA ASN A 69 5.56 -1.80 13.99
C ASN A 69 4.21 -2.12 14.68
N GLY A 70 4.05 -3.34 15.17
CA GLY A 70 2.86 -3.74 15.92
C GLY A 70 1.62 -3.93 15.04
N LYS A 71 0.51 -3.25 15.36
CA LYS A 71 -0.80 -3.51 14.75
C LYS A 71 -0.91 -2.92 13.34
N ASN A 72 -1.33 -3.75 12.40
CA ASN A 72 -1.64 -3.38 11.02
C ASN A 72 -3.01 -3.91 10.60
N THR A 73 -3.57 -3.34 9.53
CA THR A 73 -4.86 -3.74 8.97
C THR A 73 -4.83 -3.68 7.45
N VAL A 74 -5.38 -4.73 6.83
CA VAL A 74 -5.78 -4.78 5.41
C VAL A 74 -7.31 -4.82 5.35
N LYS A 75 -7.91 -4.14 4.37
CA LYS A 75 -9.35 -4.22 4.09
C LYS A 75 -9.58 -4.54 2.62
N LEU A 76 -10.34 -5.59 2.36
CA LEU A 76 -10.83 -5.93 1.03
C LEU A 76 -12.31 -5.53 0.96
N TYR A 77 -12.60 -4.57 0.09
CA TYR A 77 -13.96 -4.10 -0.19
C TYR A 77 -14.52 -4.80 -1.42
N THR A 78 -15.83 -5.06 -1.40
CA THR A 78 -16.57 -5.55 -2.57
C THR A 78 -17.92 -4.86 -2.70
N TRP A 79 -18.42 -4.74 -3.93
CA TRP A 79 -19.71 -4.10 -4.25
C TRP A 79 -20.68 -5.05 -4.97
N PRO A 80 -21.18 -6.13 -4.33
CA PRO A 80 -22.18 -7.01 -4.93
C PRO A 80 -23.60 -6.51 -4.67
N LEU A 81 -24.52 -6.83 -5.58
CA LEU A 81 -25.96 -6.73 -5.30
C LEU A 81 -26.44 -7.95 -4.49
N GLU A 82 -25.95 -9.14 -4.84
CA GLU A 82 -26.13 -10.41 -4.13
C GLU A 82 -24.89 -11.29 -4.36
N TYR A 83 -24.54 -12.15 -3.38
CA TYR A 83 -23.45 -13.11 -3.54
C TYR A 83 -23.96 -14.48 -4.02
N GLU A 84 -23.26 -15.07 -4.98
CA GLU A 84 -23.40 -16.48 -5.32
C GLU A 84 -22.69 -17.36 -4.29
N SER A 85 -23.15 -18.60 -4.13
CA SER A 85 -22.68 -19.51 -3.07
C SER A 85 -21.21 -19.93 -3.22
N ASP A 86 -20.64 -19.76 -4.41
CA ASP A 86 -19.23 -20.00 -4.73
C ASP A 86 -18.39 -18.71 -4.75
N HIS A 87 -18.97 -17.53 -4.51
CA HIS A 87 -18.17 -16.32 -4.32
C HIS A 87 -17.25 -16.48 -3.11
N GLU A 88 -15.97 -16.23 -3.33
CA GLU A 88 -14.86 -16.35 -2.38
C GLU A 88 -14.10 -15.02 -2.36
N LEU A 89 -13.83 -14.53 -1.15
CA LEU A 89 -12.88 -13.46 -0.91
C LEU A 89 -11.67 -14.07 -0.21
N ARG A 90 -10.48 -13.92 -0.80
CA ARG A 90 -9.23 -14.42 -0.23
C ARG A 90 -8.26 -13.27 -0.04
N VAL A 91 -7.63 -13.21 1.13
CA VAL A 91 -6.55 -12.28 1.45
C VAL A 91 -5.40 -13.06 2.08
N SER A 92 -4.25 -13.03 1.43
CA SER A 92 -3.02 -13.69 1.88
C SER A 92 -1.96 -12.63 2.16
N LEU A 93 -1.38 -12.67 3.35
CA LEU A 93 -0.24 -11.82 3.71
C LEU A 93 1.04 -12.60 3.44
N LEU A 94 1.94 -11.99 2.69
CA LEU A 94 3.11 -12.63 2.13
C LEU A 94 4.40 -11.96 2.60
N TYR A 95 5.49 -12.71 2.57
CA TYR A 95 6.83 -12.19 2.86
C TYR A 95 7.93 -12.91 2.05
N TRP A 96 9.04 -12.22 1.79
CA TRP A 96 10.20 -12.74 1.05
C TRP A 96 11.49 -12.01 1.46
N GLU A 97 12.65 -12.56 1.11
CA GLU A 97 13.94 -11.92 1.42
C GLU A 97 14.28 -10.84 0.39
N PRO A 98 15.02 -9.78 0.75
CA PRO A 98 15.44 -8.77 -0.20
C PRO A 98 16.24 -9.38 -1.37
N GLY A 99 15.80 -9.11 -2.59
CA GLY A 99 16.39 -9.65 -3.82
C GLY A 99 15.67 -10.87 -4.40
N ASP A 100 14.80 -11.51 -3.63
CA ASP A 100 13.92 -12.57 -4.12
C ASP A 100 12.88 -12.03 -5.11
N ASN A 101 12.38 -12.90 -5.99
CA ASN A 101 11.26 -12.57 -6.86
C ASN A 101 9.93 -12.84 -6.14
N PRO A 102 9.14 -11.82 -5.76
CA PRO A 102 7.91 -12.01 -5.01
C PRO A 102 6.84 -12.83 -5.75
N ASN A 103 6.96 -12.99 -7.07
CA ASN A 103 6.01 -13.81 -7.84
C ASN A 103 6.29 -15.31 -7.75
N THR A 104 7.50 -15.72 -7.36
CA THR A 104 7.91 -17.14 -7.30
C THR A 104 8.36 -17.57 -5.93
N ASP A 105 8.95 -16.66 -5.16
CA ASP A 105 9.71 -16.97 -3.95
C ASP A 105 8.98 -16.51 -2.67
N ALA A 106 7.90 -15.74 -2.81
CA ALA A 106 7.11 -15.28 -1.68
C ALA A 106 6.48 -16.45 -0.91
N LYS A 107 6.61 -16.37 0.42
CA LYS A 107 6.00 -17.29 1.38
C LYS A 107 4.72 -16.68 1.94
N THR A 108 3.73 -17.51 2.21
CA THR A 108 2.48 -17.08 2.84
C THR A 108 2.60 -17.10 4.35
N ALA A 109 2.59 -15.93 4.97
CA ALA A 109 2.58 -15.80 6.43
C ALA A 109 1.26 -16.31 7.03
N PHE A 110 0.14 -15.91 6.43
CA PHE A 110 -1.18 -16.44 6.74
C PHE A 110 -2.17 -16.08 5.63
N GLU A 111 -3.31 -16.79 5.62
CA GLU A 111 -4.37 -16.61 4.65
C GLU A 111 -5.75 -16.60 5.30
N VAL A 112 -6.58 -15.65 4.89
CA VAL A 112 -7.96 -15.50 5.31
C VAL A 112 -8.88 -15.72 4.12
N VAL A 113 -9.93 -16.52 4.31
CA VAL A 113 -10.98 -16.75 3.33
C VAL A 113 -12.34 -16.37 3.91
N MET A 114 -13.19 -15.77 3.10
CA MET A 114 -14.59 -15.50 3.40
C MET A 114 -15.45 -15.98 2.22
N MET A 115 -16.51 -16.74 2.52
CA MET A 115 -17.48 -17.25 1.55
C MET A 115 -18.81 -16.52 1.70
N PRO A 116 -18.94 -15.26 1.26
CA PRO A 116 -20.06 -14.40 1.64
C PRO A 116 -21.44 -14.83 1.10
N GLY A 117 -21.50 -15.69 0.09
CA GLY A 117 -22.74 -16.28 -0.42
C GLY A 117 -23.23 -17.51 0.35
N GLN A 118 -22.50 -17.98 1.35
CA GLN A 118 -22.94 -19.06 2.23
C GLN A 118 -23.65 -18.51 3.47
N ASP A 119 -24.71 -19.21 3.90
CA ASP A 119 -25.51 -18.82 5.04
C ASP A 119 -24.68 -18.76 6.33
N ASN A 120 -24.68 -17.61 7.01
CA ASN A 120 -23.94 -17.35 8.24
C ASN A 120 -22.43 -17.63 8.12
N ALA A 121 -21.86 -17.46 6.93
CA ALA A 121 -20.42 -17.56 6.74
C ALA A 121 -19.68 -16.49 7.55
N GLU A 122 -18.60 -16.90 8.18
CA GLU A 122 -17.66 -16.04 8.90
C GLU A 122 -16.28 -16.17 8.23
N PRO A 123 -15.43 -15.15 8.31
CA PRO A 123 -14.09 -15.23 7.76
C PRO A 123 -13.22 -16.20 8.56
N GLU A 124 -12.49 -17.05 7.86
CA GLU A 124 -11.66 -18.10 8.44
C GLU A 124 -10.19 -17.91 8.10
N VAL A 125 -9.30 -18.12 9.08
CA VAL A 125 -7.86 -18.22 8.84
C VAL A 125 -7.53 -19.65 8.46
N ILE A 126 -7.30 -19.91 7.18
CA ILE A 126 -7.14 -21.28 6.66
C ILE A 126 -5.68 -21.75 6.63
N SER A 127 -4.72 -20.84 6.72
CA SER A 127 -3.30 -21.16 6.87
C SER A 127 -2.57 -20.11 7.71
N ILE A 128 -1.60 -20.55 8.51
CA ILE A 128 -0.71 -19.71 9.30
C ILE A 128 0.67 -20.38 9.33
N GLU A 129 1.71 -19.62 9.02
CA GLU A 129 3.10 -19.98 9.28
C GLU A 129 3.52 -19.38 10.64
N PRO A 130 3.74 -20.20 11.70
CA PRO A 130 3.93 -19.68 13.07
C PRO A 130 5.15 -18.78 13.25
N GLU A 131 6.20 -19.03 12.47
CA GLU A 131 7.48 -18.32 12.52
C GLU A 131 7.51 -17.10 11.59
N ALA A 132 6.49 -16.89 10.75
CA ALA A 132 6.44 -15.73 9.87
C ALA A 132 6.34 -14.41 10.66
N PRO A 133 6.95 -13.32 10.17
CA PRO A 133 6.95 -12.02 10.85
C PRO A 133 5.54 -11.41 10.97
N LEU A 134 4.65 -11.72 10.03
CA LEU A 134 3.26 -11.25 10.02
C LEU A 134 2.34 -12.30 10.63
N GLN A 135 1.53 -11.91 11.61
CA GLN A 135 0.68 -12.85 12.36
C GLN A 135 -0.75 -12.32 12.50
N PRO A 136 -1.77 -13.14 12.17
CA PRO A 136 -3.15 -12.70 12.21
C PRO A 136 -3.59 -12.41 13.64
N ARG A 137 -4.47 -11.42 13.81
CA ARG A 137 -5.17 -11.18 15.06
C ARG A 137 -6.57 -11.75 14.92
N GLN A 138 -6.82 -12.94 15.46
CA GLN A 138 -8.10 -13.63 15.33
C GLN A 138 -9.32 -12.73 15.65
N ASN A 139 -9.27 -11.99 16.77
CA ASN A 139 -10.35 -11.07 17.16
C ASN A 139 -10.43 -9.76 16.34
N GLY A 140 -9.61 -9.62 15.31
CA GLY A 140 -9.57 -8.47 14.41
C GLY A 140 -9.77 -8.85 12.95
N ILE A 141 -10.24 -10.06 12.68
CA ILE A 141 -10.69 -10.49 11.36
C ILE A 141 -12.22 -10.50 11.38
N ARG A 142 -12.85 -9.76 10.46
CA ARG A 142 -14.30 -9.59 10.43
C ARG A 142 -14.80 -9.31 9.03
N PHE A 143 -16.01 -9.77 8.75
CA PHE A 143 -16.74 -9.41 7.55
C PHE A 143 -17.90 -8.48 7.95
N ASN A 144 -17.91 -7.26 7.42
CA ASN A 144 -18.94 -6.26 7.70
C ASN A 144 -19.77 -6.05 6.44
N ARG A 145 -21.09 -6.15 6.57
CA ARG A 145 -22.02 -5.76 5.51
C ARG A 145 -22.49 -4.34 5.73
N ASN A 146 -22.14 -3.43 4.82
CA ASN A 146 -22.56 -2.03 4.90
C ASN A 146 -23.56 -1.70 3.79
N GLU A 147 -24.13 -0.50 3.84
CA GLU A 147 -25.13 -0.06 2.86
C GLU A 147 -24.57 0.02 1.43
N ASP A 148 -23.35 0.56 1.28
CA ASP A 148 -22.75 0.81 -0.04
C ASP A 148 -21.77 -0.28 -0.49
N ASN A 149 -21.19 -1.05 0.44
CA ASN A 149 -20.19 -2.07 0.17
C ASN A 149 -20.05 -3.03 1.35
N ASP A 150 -19.50 -4.20 1.05
CA ASP A 150 -19.09 -5.17 2.07
C ASP A 150 -17.58 -5.13 2.25
N THR A 151 -17.11 -5.39 3.48
CA THR A 151 -15.69 -5.29 3.83
C THR A 151 -15.22 -6.51 4.60
N LEU A 152 -14.22 -7.20 4.05
CA LEU A 152 -13.39 -8.14 4.81
C LEU A 152 -12.20 -7.37 5.42
N GLU A 153 -12.24 -7.13 6.73
CA GLU A 153 -11.14 -6.53 7.48
C GLU A 153 -10.26 -7.62 8.08
N VAL A 154 -8.95 -7.49 7.86
CA VAL A 154 -7.92 -8.43 8.33
C VAL A 154 -6.88 -7.67 9.14
N ALA A 155 -7.01 -7.71 10.46
CA ALA A 155 -6.00 -7.16 11.36
C ALA A 155 -4.89 -8.18 11.66
N PHE A 156 -3.65 -7.70 11.72
CA PHE A 156 -2.46 -8.51 11.99
C PHE A 156 -1.42 -7.74 12.80
N ASN A 157 -0.47 -8.46 13.36
CA ASN A 157 0.71 -7.89 13.99
C ASN A 157 1.94 -8.15 13.12
N ASN A 158 2.81 -7.17 13.03
CA ASN A 158 4.16 -7.35 12.52
C ASN A 158 5.15 -7.46 13.68
N ARG A 159 5.97 -8.51 13.67
CA ARG A 159 7.03 -8.79 14.67
C ARG A 159 8.41 -8.29 14.23
N GLN A 160 8.61 -7.97 12.96
CA GLN A 160 9.84 -7.38 12.45
C GLN A 160 9.88 -5.88 12.74
N GLN A 161 11.03 -5.37 13.12
CA GLN A 161 11.22 -3.93 13.27
C GLN A 161 11.12 -3.23 11.90
N MET A 162 10.29 -2.20 11.84
CA MET A 162 10.11 -1.34 10.67
C MET A 162 10.66 0.05 10.93
N PRO A 163 11.16 0.75 9.88
CA PRO A 163 11.33 2.19 9.95
C PRO A 163 9.98 2.85 10.19
N THR A 164 10.01 4.08 10.72
CA THR A 164 8.81 4.92 10.78
C THR A 164 8.62 5.55 9.41
N TRP A 165 7.45 5.34 8.82
CA TRP A 165 7.12 5.90 7.52
C TRP A 165 6.49 7.28 7.67
N CYS A 166 6.67 8.14 6.66
CA CYS A 166 6.15 9.50 6.68
C CYS A 166 4.62 9.57 6.92
N TRP A 167 3.85 8.58 6.43
CA TRP A 167 2.41 8.49 6.67
C TRP A 167 2.02 8.28 8.14
N GLU A 168 2.94 7.79 8.98
CA GLU A 168 2.73 7.66 10.43
C GLU A 168 2.92 9.00 11.16
N GLU A 169 3.69 9.93 10.56
CA GLU A 169 4.15 11.16 11.21
C GLU A 169 3.42 12.42 10.74
N GLY A 170 2.63 12.34 9.66
CA GLY A 170 1.85 13.46 9.15
C GLY A 170 0.87 14.01 10.19
N ASP A 171 0.58 15.31 10.13
CA ASP A 171 -0.43 15.97 10.97
C ASP A 171 -1.79 15.24 10.87
N VAL A 172 -2.54 15.19 11.97
CA VAL A 172 -3.92 14.67 11.93
C VAL A 172 -4.80 15.70 11.23
N LEU A 173 -5.33 15.32 10.06
CA LEU A 173 -6.14 16.14 9.19
C LEU A 173 -7.60 16.10 9.61
N LYS A 174 -8.33 17.13 9.20
CA LYS A 174 -9.77 17.24 9.37
C LYS A 174 -10.44 17.14 8.01
N ASP A 175 -11.53 16.39 7.96
CA ASP A 175 -12.42 16.38 6.80
C ASP A 175 -13.23 17.69 6.78
N ASN A 176 -12.73 18.68 6.04
CA ASN A 176 -13.36 19.97 5.86
C ASN A 176 -12.84 20.71 4.63
N ASP A 177 -13.55 21.78 4.28
CA ASP A 177 -13.23 22.65 3.13
C ASP A 177 -11.82 23.22 3.19
N ALA A 178 -11.33 23.60 4.37
CA ALA A 178 -9.99 24.19 4.49
C ALA A 178 -8.87 23.19 4.14
N THR A 179 -8.99 21.93 4.57
CA THR A 179 -8.07 20.85 4.19
C THR A 179 -8.17 20.58 2.69
N ARG A 180 -9.39 20.41 2.18
CA ARG A 180 -9.66 20.15 0.76
C ARG A 180 -9.10 21.25 -0.15
N ASP A 181 -9.36 22.51 0.16
CA ASP A 181 -8.93 23.65 -0.63
C ASP A 181 -7.40 23.81 -0.60
N SER A 182 -6.79 23.55 0.56
CA SER A 182 -5.33 23.55 0.68
C SER A 182 -4.70 22.45 -0.16
N LEU A 183 -5.27 21.24 -0.15
CA LEU A 183 -4.78 20.13 -0.95
C LEU A 183 -5.05 20.35 -2.45
N THR A 184 -6.18 20.96 -2.80
CA THR A 184 -6.52 21.33 -4.19
C THR A 184 -5.49 22.27 -4.79
N ARG A 185 -5.00 23.25 -4.02
CA ARG A 185 -3.90 24.13 -4.47
C ARG A 185 -2.62 23.36 -4.74
N GLU A 186 -2.32 22.35 -3.94
CA GLU A 186 -1.15 21.49 -4.16
C GLU A 186 -1.30 20.64 -5.43
N TYR A 187 -2.47 20.04 -5.65
CA TYR A 187 -2.77 19.35 -6.92
C TYR A 187 -2.66 20.28 -8.14
N ARG A 188 -3.14 21.52 -8.04
CA ARG A 188 -2.97 22.53 -9.11
C ARG A 188 -1.50 22.88 -9.35
N ARG A 189 -0.70 22.99 -8.29
CA ARG A 189 0.75 23.19 -8.40
C ARG A 189 1.41 22.04 -9.15
N LEU A 190 1.08 20.79 -8.81
CA LEU A 190 1.60 19.60 -9.50
C LEU A 190 1.12 19.54 -10.96
N HIS A 191 -0.16 19.82 -11.22
CA HIS A 191 -0.71 19.88 -12.58
C HIS A 191 0.03 20.90 -13.46
N ALA A 192 0.35 22.08 -12.91
CA ALA A 192 1.15 23.09 -13.61
C ALA A 192 2.57 22.58 -13.95
N LEU A 193 3.19 21.78 -13.09
CA LEU A 193 4.49 21.14 -13.40
C LEU A 193 4.37 20.09 -14.51
N PHE A 194 3.29 19.30 -14.51
CA PHE A 194 2.98 18.39 -15.62
C PHE A 194 2.77 19.14 -16.93
N ALA A 195 2.00 20.23 -16.92
CA ALA A 195 1.75 21.06 -18.10
C ALA A 195 3.04 21.72 -18.63
N ALA A 196 3.99 22.03 -17.75
CA ALA A 196 5.30 22.57 -18.10
C ALA A 196 6.32 21.50 -18.55
N GLY A 197 6.00 20.20 -18.39
CA GLY A 197 6.94 19.10 -18.65
C GLY A 197 8.13 19.05 -17.69
N ASP A 198 8.02 19.64 -16.49
CA ASP A 198 9.13 19.75 -15.53
C ASP A 198 9.28 18.47 -14.70
N ASN A 199 9.89 17.46 -15.32
CA ASN A 199 10.10 16.16 -14.70
C ASN A 199 10.95 16.23 -13.43
N ASP A 200 11.99 17.07 -13.41
CA ASP A 200 12.87 17.17 -12.24
C ASP A 200 12.16 17.78 -11.04
N ALA A 201 11.31 18.79 -11.24
CA ALA A 201 10.48 19.35 -10.18
C ALA A 201 9.44 18.35 -9.66
N LEU A 202 8.84 17.55 -10.54
CA LEU A 202 7.91 16.48 -10.14
C LEU A 202 8.61 15.39 -9.32
N LEU A 203 9.79 14.96 -9.75
CA LEU A 203 10.60 13.98 -9.01
C LEU A 203 11.11 14.54 -7.67
N ALA A 204 11.43 15.83 -7.60
CA ALA A 204 11.79 16.49 -6.34
C ALA A 204 10.59 16.59 -5.38
N ALA A 205 9.40 16.93 -5.88
CA ALA A 205 8.16 16.98 -5.10
C ALA A 205 7.79 15.63 -4.48
N ALA A 206 8.19 14.52 -5.12
CA ALA A 206 7.94 13.17 -4.64
C ALA A 206 9.18 12.49 -4.02
N SER A 207 10.17 13.26 -3.57
CA SER A 207 11.45 12.73 -3.07
C SER A 207 11.30 11.84 -1.84
N THR A 208 10.39 12.16 -0.91
CA THR A 208 10.13 11.31 0.27
C THR A 208 9.58 9.95 -0.14
N ARG A 209 8.51 9.91 -0.95
CA ARG A 209 7.99 8.65 -1.52
C ARG A 209 9.12 7.83 -2.16
N THR A 210 9.95 8.46 -2.99
CA THR A 210 11.05 7.78 -3.68
C THR A 210 12.04 7.13 -2.72
N LYS A 211 12.49 7.86 -1.68
CA LYS A 211 13.40 7.35 -0.66
C LYS A 211 12.81 6.20 0.15
N GLU A 212 11.56 6.35 0.60
CA GLU A 212 10.90 5.32 1.40
C GLU A 212 10.60 4.07 0.59
N LEU A 213 10.20 4.22 -0.68
CA LEU A 213 9.98 3.08 -1.55
C LEU A 213 11.29 2.34 -1.87
N ALA A 214 12.39 3.06 -2.11
CA ALA A 214 13.71 2.48 -2.29
C ALA A 214 14.13 1.63 -1.09
N LEU A 215 13.93 2.16 0.13
CA LEU A 215 14.16 1.41 1.36
C LEU A 215 13.25 0.18 1.47
N ALA A 216 11.95 0.35 1.26
CA ALA A 216 10.94 -0.69 1.40
C ALA A 216 11.08 -1.84 0.38
N SER A 217 11.57 -1.55 -0.82
CA SER A 217 11.79 -2.52 -1.90
C SER A 217 13.24 -2.99 -2.01
N GLY A 218 14.15 -2.50 -1.15
CA GLY A 218 15.58 -2.83 -1.24
C GLY A 218 16.21 -2.45 -2.58
N THR A 219 15.63 -1.46 -3.27
CA THR A 219 16.03 -1.05 -4.63
C THR A 219 16.80 0.26 -4.56
N PRO A 220 17.85 0.47 -5.38
CA PRO A 220 18.56 1.75 -5.43
C PRO A 220 17.63 2.94 -5.70
N GLU A 221 17.82 4.04 -4.95
CA GLU A 221 16.97 5.23 -5.03
C GLU A 221 16.95 5.87 -6.41
N ASP A 222 18.09 5.88 -7.11
CA ASP A 222 18.23 6.39 -8.48
C ASP A 222 17.38 5.58 -9.48
N TYR A 223 17.34 4.26 -9.33
CA TYR A 223 16.47 3.40 -10.11
C TYR A 223 14.99 3.67 -9.82
N VAL A 224 14.60 3.79 -8.54
CA VAL A 224 13.22 4.14 -8.16
C VAL A 224 12.85 5.51 -8.73
N ARG A 225 13.71 6.52 -8.58
CA ARG A 225 13.53 7.85 -9.16
C ARG A 225 13.30 7.77 -10.67
N HIS A 226 14.11 6.98 -11.39
CA HIS A 226 13.97 6.79 -12.82
C HIS A 226 12.64 6.11 -13.20
N ARG A 227 12.23 5.07 -12.46
CA ARG A 227 10.95 4.36 -12.69
C ARG A 227 9.72 5.26 -12.52
N PHE A 228 9.80 6.25 -11.63
CA PHE A 228 8.73 7.24 -11.41
C PHE A 228 8.90 8.52 -12.25
N SER A 229 9.78 8.49 -13.25
CA SER A 229 9.90 9.57 -14.25
C SER A 229 8.63 9.67 -15.09
N TYR A 230 8.25 10.90 -15.43
CA TYR A 230 7.14 11.22 -16.32
C TYR A 230 7.59 11.59 -17.73
N THR A 231 8.89 11.46 -18.03
CA THR A 231 9.47 11.74 -19.36
C THR A 231 8.74 11.04 -20.49
N MET A 232 8.23 9.82 -20.28
CA MET A 232 7.44 9.14 -21.32
C MET A 232 6.22 9.94 -21.80
N TYR A 233 5.58 10.72 -20.92
CA TYR A 233 4.43 11.56 -21.27
C TYR A 233 4.88 12.83 -22.00
N PHE A 234 5.99 13.43 -21.55
CA PHE A 234 6.50 14.70 -22.08
C PHE A 234 7.21 14.54 -23.43
N ASP A 235 7.92 13.42 -23.62
CA ASP A 235 8.67 13.11 -24.83
C ASP A 235 7.75 12.62 -25.97
N ASN A 236 6.49 12.28 -25.69
CA ASN A 236 5.54 11.72 -26.65
C ASN A 236 4.18 12.46 -26.64
N PRO A 237 4.15 13.77 -26.95
CA PRO A 237 2.93 14.58 -26.89
C PRO A 237 1.85 14.19 -27.92
N ASP A 238 2.22 13.47 -28.98
CA ASP A 238 1.27 12.93 -29.97
C ASP A 238 0.57 11.64 -29.50
N ILE A 239 1.01 11.08 -28.37
CA ILE A 239 0.47 9.85 -27.77
C ILE A 239 -0.27 10.17 -26.47
N TYR A 240 0.25 11.10 -25.68
CA TYR A 240 -0.31 11.45 -24.37
C TYR A 240 -0.73 12.91 -24.29
N GLN A 241 -1.96 13.13 -23.85
CA GLN A 241 -2.49 14.47 -23.61
C GLN A 241 -2.84 14.63 -22.13
N LEU A 242 -2.25 15.63 -21.46
CA LEU A 242 -2.66 16.03 -20.12
C LEU A 242 -4.07 16.63 -20.18
N ASN A 243 -4.99 16.10 -19.36
CA ASN A 243 -6.34 16.63 -19.28
C ASN A 243 -6.36 17.96 -18.50
N ASP A 244 -7.37 18.79 -18.78
CA ASP A 244 -7.64 19.97 -17.98
C ASP A 244 -7.84 19.60 -16.51
N PHE A 245 -7.38 20.49 -15.63
CA PHE A 245 -7.59 20.32 -14.20
C PHE A 245 -9.09 20.44 -13.88
N PRO A 246 -9.67 19.58 -13.03
CA PRO A 246 -11.08 19.66 -12.69
C PRO A 246 -11.41 20.97 -11.95
N GLU A 247 -12.47 21.65 -12.38
CA GLU A 247 -12.98 22.87 -11.72
C GLU A 247 -14.11 22.58 -10.71
N GLU A 248 -14.71 21.38 -10.77
CA GLU A 248 -15.72 20.95 -9.80
C GLU A 248 -15.09 20.61 -8.44
N PRO A 249 -15.84 20.76 -7.33
CA PRO A 249 -15.37 20.35 -6.02
C PRO A 249 -14.99 18.87 -6.01
N MET A 250 -13.74 18.59 -5.65
CA MET A 250 -13.22 17.23 -5.47
C MET A 250 -13.62 16.68 -4.10
N THR A 251 -13.66 15.36 -3.98
CA THR A 251 -13.86 14.66 -2.71
C THR A 251 -12.53 14.54 -1.98
N LEU A 252 -12.51 14.98 -0.72
CA LEU A 252 -11.37 14.74 0.18
C LEU A 252 -11.51 13.35 0.77
N ASN A 253 -10.47 12.54 0.62
CA ASN A 253 -10.38 11.23 1.24
C ASN A 253 -9.26 11.26 2.27
N LEU A 254 -9.48 10.58 3.40
CA LEU A 254 -8.54 10.50 4.51
C LEU A 254 -8.25 9.04 4.83
N GLY A 255 -6.99 8.73 5.11
CA GLY A 255 -6.52 7.40 5.48
C GLY A 255 -5.46 7.47 6.58
N ALA A 256 -5.03 6.30 7.06
CA ALA A 256 -4.04 6.15 8.12
C ALA A 256 -4.32 7.03 9.34
N ASP A 257 -5.47 6.82 9.99
CA ASP A 257 -5.93 7.62 11.14
C ASP A 257 -5.99 9.13 10.84
N ASN A 258 -6.46 9.48 9.63
CA ASN A 258 -6.55 10.84 9.09
C ASN A 258 -5.22 11.57 8.90
N ARG A 259 -4.09 10.86 8.76
CA ARG A 259 -2.78 11.50 8.51
C ARG A 259 -2.41 11.58 7.04
N VAL A 260 -3.06 10.75 6.22
CA VAL A 260 -2.90 10.74 4.77
C VAL A 260 -4.15 11.30 4.12
N ALA A 261 -3.98 12.11 3.09
CA ALA A 261 -5.05 12.63 2.28
C ALA A 261 -4.79 12.50 0.79
N TRP A 262 -5.86 12.35 0.02
CA TRP A 262 -5.85 12.44 -1.45
C TRP A 262 -7.19 12.99 -1.93
N LEU A 263 -7.20 13.51 -3.15
CA LEU A 263 -8.42 13.99 -3.79
C LEU A 263 -8.89 13.03 -4.87
N THR A 264 -10.19 12.79 -4.91
CA THR A 264 -10.86 12.14 -6.03
C THR A 264 -11.89 13.07 -6.67
N THR A 265 -12.21 12.82 -7.92
CA THR A 265 -13.34 13.47 -8.61
C THR A 265 -14.56 12.54 -8.51
N GLU A 266 -15.20 12.20 -9.62
CA GLU A 266 -16.26 11.19 -9.65
C GLU A 266 -15.73 9.79 -9.26
N GLY A 267 -16.33 9.19 -8.22
CA GLY A 267 -15.92 7.90 -7.67
C GLY A 267 -14.45 7.90 -7.24
N VAL A 268 -13.65 7.00 -7.85
CA VAL A 268 -12.20 6.85 -7.58
C VAL A 268 -11.32 7.51 -8.64
N GLN A 269 -11.88 8.34 -9.51
CA GLN A 269 -11.12 9.07 -10.53
C GLN A 269 -10.23 10.13 -9.88
N VAL A 270 -9.12 10.48 -10.55
CA VAL A 270 -8.11 11.38 -10.00
C VAL A 270 -7.99 12.71 -10.75
N PRO A 271 -7.49 13.77 -10.10
CA PRO A 271 -7.44 15.11 -10.69
C PRO A 271 -6.41 15.26 -11.83
N ILE A 272 -5.36 14.42 -11.83
CA ILE A 272 -4.27 14.49 -12.82
C ILE A 272 -4.29 13.22 -13.68
N ARG A 273 -4.62 13.38 -14.96
CA ARG A 273 -4.80 12.28 -15.93
C ARG A 273 -4.19 12.62 -17.28
N PHE A 274 -3.68 11.60 -17.95
CA PHE A 274 -3.21 11.67 -19.32
C PHE A 274 -4.05 10.76 -20.19
N ASN A 275 -4.82 11.31 -21.14
CA ASN A 275 -5.51 10.53 -22.14
C ASN A 275 -4.53 9.96 -23.16
N HIS A 276 -4.78 8.74 -23.63
CA HIS A 276 -4.03 8.11 -24.70
C HIS A 276 -4.70 8.48 -26.03
N ILE A 277 -4.06 9.33 -26.83
CA ILE A 277 -4.68 9.96 -28.01
C ILE A 277 -5.19 8.93 -29.05
N GLN A 278 -4.54 7.76 -29.12
CA GLN A 278 -4.87 6.70 -30.09
C GLN A 278 -5.82 5.63 -29.52
N GLU A 279 -6.13 5.69 -28.22
CA GLU A 279 -6.95 4.70 -27.52
C GLU A 279 -8.11 5.42 -26.83
N ASN A 280 -9.29 5.34 -27.43
CA ASN A 280 -10.49 5.97 -26.86
C ASN A 280 -10.72 5.47 -25.43
N ASP A 281 -11.01 6.42 -24.52
CA ASP A 281 -11.33 6.18 -23.11
C ASP A 281 -10.23 5.52 -22.26
N VAL A 282 -9.00 5.42 -22.78
CA VAL A 282 -7.83 4.96 -22.02
C VAL A 282 -7.08 6.16 -21.45
N SER A 283 -6.81 6.13 -20.15
CA SER A 283 -6.04 7.18 -19.47
C SER A 283 -5.06 6.62 -18.44
N SER A 284 -3.87 7.20 -18.43
CA SER A 284 -2.93 7.06 -17.31
C SER A 284 -3.32 8.02 -16.19
N ARG A 285 -3.22 7.56 -14.95
CA ARG A 285 -3.72 8.26 -13.75
C ARG A 285 -2.59 8.48 -12.76
N VAL A 286 -2.43 9.70 -12.26
CA VAL A 286 -1.45 10.02 -11.21
C VAL A 286 -2.18 10.04 -9.88
N ARG A 287 -1.80 9.12 -8.97
CA ARG A 287 -2.47 8.90 -7.68
C ARG A 287 -1.54 9.20 -6.49
N PRO A 288 -1.20 10.48 -6.24
CA PRO A 288 -0.38 10.83 -5.10
C PRO A 288 -1.20 10.78 -3.82
N TYR A 289 -0.61 10.23 -2.77
CA TYR A 289 -1.08 10.35 -1.40
C TYR A 289 -0.20 11.34 -0.66
N PHE A 290 -0.82 12.20 0.14
CA PHE A 290 -0.12 13.29 0.82
C PHE A 290 -0.21 13.16 2.32
N ILE A 291 0.88 13.55 2.99
CA ILE A 291 0.83 13.98 4.37
C ILE A 291 0.93 15.51 4.42
N ARG A 292 0.53 16.07 5.56
CA ARG A 292 0.89 17.44 5.91
C ARG A 292 1.92 17.43 7.04
N ARG A 293 3.00 18.17 6.89
CA ARG A 293 4.06 18.32 7.91
C ARG A 293 4.50 19.76 7.93
N ASP A 294 4.52 20.37 9.12
CA ASP A 294 4.88 21.78 9.31
C ASP A 294 4.12 22.74 8.38
N GLY A 295 2.84 22.43 8.15
CA GLY A 295 1.94 23.22 7.30
C GLY A 295 2.12 23.02 5.78
N GLN A 296 3.11 22.25 5.33
CA GLN A 296 3.38 21.93 3.92
C GLN A 296 2.83 20.55 3.54
N TRP A 297 2.43 20.41 2.28
CA TRP A 297 2.04 19.11 1.72
C TRP A 297 3.25 18.38 1.15
N GLU A 298 3.31 17.08 1.37
CA GLU A 298 4.42 16.22 0.94
C GLU A 298 3.84 14.92 0.40
N ILE A 299 4.31 14.48 -0.78
CA ILE A 299 3.87 13.22 -1.38
C ILE A 299 4.54 12.07 -0.63
N CYS A 300 3.72 11.28 0.07
CA CYS A 300 4.15 10.09 0.77
C CYS A 300 4.05 8.83 -0.09
N ARG A 301 3.00 8.68 -0.93
CA ARG A 301 2.80 7.47 -1.75
C ARG A 301 2.40 7.82 -3.18
#